data_AF-A0A8F6TYJ2-F1
#
_entry.id   AF-A0A8F6TYJ2-F1
#
_cell.length_a   1.000
_cell.length_b   1.000
_cell.length_c   1.000
_cell.angle_alpha   90.00
_cell.angle_beta   90.00
_cell.angle_gamma   90.00
#
_symmetry.space_group_name_H-M   'P 1'
#
loop_
_entity.id
_entity.type
_entity.pdbx_description
1 polymer ?
#
loop_
_entity_poly.entity_id
_entity_poly.type
_entity_poly.pdbx_seq_one_letter_code
_entity_poly.pdbx_strand_id
1 'polypeptide(L)'
;MQDRLQHLFAIGQTGTGKSTLLRVLIEQDVAAGRGVMLIDPHGDLALALHHSLQRSHHYWDPADPGCRLGYNPLTPAGPAIRPLITGGLIDALKKQWADAWGARMEHLLRYAVLALLESPAPDLRDIMRLYLEKDFREQVLSCVTDLQVLSFWRGEFRAMNYTNAVDGVAPIANKLGAFLAHPLVRRSVCEPDQPLRLRQVMDRGETLIINLGKGRLGIDSATVLGGLILASAMHAGLSRQVLAETARCPFMLYVDEFHSFTTEAFADLLSEIRKYGIAVTLAQQYLGQSEEAVFAAIMGNVGSVLAFRVGPLDTALLSRQLTDIPPRDLIYQPNYRAFARLLVSGMPRVPFTLDTLTPGADWSHAPNVPDERDFVD
;
A
#
# COMPACT_ATOMS: atom_id res chain seq x y z
N MET A 1 -10.91 -17.94 -8.59
CA MET A 1 -11.03 -16.48 -8.33
C MET A 1 -11.37 -16.19 -6.86
N GLN A 2 -12.39 -16.84 -6.29
CA GLN A 2 -12.76 -16.67 -4.88
C GLN A 2 -11.59 -16.93 -3.92
N ASP A 3 -10.77 -17.96 -4.16
CA ASP A 3 -9.60 -18.23 -3.30
C ASP A 3 -8.55 -17.11 -3.36
N ARG A 4 -8.39 -16.45 -4.52
CA ARG A 4 -7.44 -15.33 -4.65
C ARG A 4 -7.84 -14.12 -3.82
N LEU A 5 -9.14 -13.91 -3.59
CA LEU A 5 -9.63 -12.86 -2.70
C LEU A 5 -9.26 -13.11 -1.23
N GLN A 6 -8.81 -14.32 -0.88
CA GLN A 6 -8.25 -14.64 0.43
C GLN A 6 -6.76 -14.30 0.54
N HIS A 7 -6.21 -13.50 -0.38
CA HIS A 7 -4.84 -12.99 -0.33
C HIS A 7 -3.74 -14.06 -0.46
N LEU A 8 -2.53 -13.59 -0.80
CA LEU A 8 -1.34 -14.40 -0.90
C LEU A 8 -0.19 -13.71 -0.16
N PHE A 9 0.57 -14.47 0.60
CA PHE A 9 1.79 -14.02 1.25
C PHE A 9 3.00 -14.78 0.72
N ALA A 10 4.03 -14.07 0.27
CA ALA A 10 5.28 -14.64 -0.23
C ALA A 10 6.47 -14.15 0.62
N ILE A 11 7.30 -15.08 1.09
CA ILE A 11 8.50 -14.77 1.87
C ILE A 11 9.73 -15.50 1.33
N GLY A 12 10.90 -14.89 1.47
CA GLY A 12 12.19 -15.49 1.13
C GLY A 12 13.28 -14.46 0.88
N GLN A 13 14.53 -14.87 0.97
CA GLN A 13 15.69 -14.01 0.79
C GLN A 13 15.76 -13.38 -0.62
N THR A 14 16.62 -12.38 -0.79
CA THR A 14 16.91 -11.79 -2.11
C THR A 14 17.42 -12.84 -3.08
N GLY A 15 16.98 -12.76 -4.35
CA GLY A 15 17.40 -13.67 -5.42
C GLY A 15 16.77 -15.08 -5.38
N THR A 16 15.81 -15.32 -4.49
CA THR A 16 15.16 -16.65 -4.34
C THR A 16 14.02 -16.91 -5.33
N GLY A 17 13.50 -15.88 -6.00
CA GLY A 17 12.43 -16.02 -7.01
C GLY A 17 11.17 -15.21 -6.74
N LYS A 18 11.06 -14.50 -5.60
CA LYS A 18 9.88 -13.69 -5.25
C LYS A 18 9.44 -12.71 -6.33
N SER A 19 10.34 -11.84 -6.80
CA SER A 19 10.00 -10.83 -7.81
C SER A 19 9.61 -11.48 -9.15
N THR A 20 10.21 -12.62 -9.50
CA THR A 20 9.81 -13.40 -10.68
C THR A 20 8.40 -13.97 -10.53
N LEU A 21 8.07 -14.51 -9.36
CA LEU A 21 6.71 -14.96 -9.04
C LEU A 21 5.71 -13.79 -9.17
N LEU A 22 5.98 -12.63 -8.54
CA LEU A 22 5.09 -11.47 -8.61
C LEU A 22 4.89 -11.02 -10.06
N ARG A 23 5.98 -10.92 -10.85
CA ARG A 23 5.92 -10.58 -12.28
C ARG A 23 4.96 -11.50 -13.03
N VAL A 24 5.12 -12.81 -12.88
CA VAL A 24 4.30 -13.81 -13.57
C VAL A 24 2.83 -13.71 -13.14
N LEU A 25 2.56 -13.57 -11.85
CA LEU A 25 1.19 -13.41 -11.36
C LEU A 25 0.53 -12.14 -11.91
N ILE A 26 1.27 -11.03 -11.98
CA ILE A 26 0.81 -9.76 -12.55
C ILE A 26 0.53 -9.91 -14.04
N GLU A 27 1.45 -10.48 -14.82
CA GLU A 27 1.29 -10.69 -16.25
C GLU A 27 0.05 -11.57 -16.54
N GLN A 28 -0.18 -12.61 -15.75
CA GLN A 28 -1.37 -13.46 -15.82
C GLN A 28 -2.67 -12.69 -15.51
N ASP A 29 -2.66 -11.81 -14.51
CA ASP A 29 -3.82 -11.00 -14.16
C ASP A 29 -4.15 -9.97 -15.24
N VAL A 30 -3.14 -9.30 -15.78
CA VAL A 30 -3.29 -8.36 -16.89
C VAL A 30 -3.78 -9.07 -18.15
N ALA A 31 -3.26 -10.27 -18.46
CA ALA A 31 -3.72 -11.08 -19.58
C ALA A 31 -5.19 -11.51 -19.41
N ALA A 32 -5.61 -11.86 -18.19
CA ALA A 32 -6.98 -12.20 -17.86
C ALA A 32 -7.93 -10.98 -17.76
N GLY A 33 -7.44 -9.77 -18.01
CA GLY A 33 -8.24 -8.54 -17.97
C GLY A 33 -8.66 -8.10 -16.57
N ARG A 34 -7.93 -8.51 -15.53
CA ARG A 34 -8.15 -8.07 -14.16
C ARG A 34 -7.42 -6.75 -13.91
N GLY A 35 -8.02 -5.87 -13.11
CA GLY A 35 -7.36 -4.65 -12.67
C GLY A 35 -6.19 -4.99 -11.74
N VAL A 36 -5.07 -4.29 -11.90
CA VAL A 36 -3.83 -4.58 -11.15
C VAL A 36 -3.23 -3.28 -10.64
N MET A 37 -2.72 -3.32 -9.42
CA MET A 37 -1.84 -2.29 -8.87
C MET A 37 -0.58 -2.94 -8.32
N LEU A 38 0.60 -2.49 -8.74
CA LEU A 38 1.87 -2.85 -8.13
C LEU A 38 2.44 -1.64 -7.37
N ILE A 39 2.91 -1.86 -6.15
CA ILE A 39 3.77 -0.94 -5.41
C ILE A 39 5.14 -1.60 -5.24
N ASP A 40 6.15 -1.03 -5.89
CA ASP A 40 7.53 -1.50 -5.84
C ASP A 40 8.45 -0.41 -5.26
N PRO A 41 9.00 -0.60 -4.03
CA PRO A 41 9.96 0.33 -3.44
C PRO A 41 11.26 0.42 -4.22
N HIS A 42 11.74 -0.68 -4.79
CA HIS A 42 13.06 -0.74 -5.41
C HIS A 42 13.03 -0.25 -6.86
N GLY A 43 11.97 -0.61 -7.57
CA GLY A 43 11.67 -0.17 -8.94
C GLY A 43 12.07 -1.15 -10.03
N ASP A 44 12.85 -2.19 -9.69
CA ASP A 44 13.32 -3.18 -10.66
C ASP A 44 12.16 -4.02 -11.23
N LEU A 45 11.21 -4.44 -10.37
CA LEU A 45 10.04 -5.19 -10.79
C LEU A 45 9.08 -4.30 -11.59
N ALA A 46 8.86 -3.07 -11.13
CA ALA A 46 8.04 -2.09 -11.81
C ALA A 46 8.57 -1.76 -13.22
N LEU A 47 9.88 -1.55 -13.35
CA LEU A 47 10.53 -1.27 -14.64
C LEU A 47 10.45 -2.49 -15.58
N ALA A 48 10.70 -3.69 -15.08
CA ALA A 48 10.58 -4.91 -15.86
C ALA A 48 9.15 -5.08 -16.42
N LEU A 49 8.13 -4.85 -15.60
CA LEU A 49 6.73 -4.90 -16.03
C LEU A 49 6.37 -3.78 -17.00
N HIS A 50 6.87 -2.57 -16.79
CA HIS A 50 6.65 -1.46 -17.71
C HIS A 50 7.12 -1.79 -19.14
N HIS A 51 8.23 -2.53 -19.26
CA HIS A 51 8.74 -2.99 -20.54
C HIS A 51 8.06 -4.26 -21.08
N SER A 52 7.64 -5.20 -20.22
CA SER A 52 7.07 -6.48 -20.67
C SER A 52 5.59 -6.40 -21.01
N LEU A 53 4.81 -5.57 -20.29
CA LEU A 53 3.37 -5.49 -20.46
C LEU A 53 2.98 -4.90 -21.82
N GLN A 54 2.25 -5.70 -22.61
CA GLN A 54 1.75 -5.30 -23.92
C GLN A 54 0.45 -4.46 -23.85
N ARG A 55 -0.22 -4.45 -22.70
CA ARG A 55 -1.47 -3.69 -22.49
C ARG A 55 -1.16 -2.29 -21.97
N SER A 56 -2.00 -1.34 -22.36
CA SER A 56 -1.97 0.02 -21.81
C SER A 56 -2.08 -0.01 -20.30
N HIS A 57 -1.19 0.72 -19.64
CA HIS A 57 -1.12 0.80 -18.18
C HIS A 57 -0.62 2.18 -17.76
N HIS A 58 -0.97 2.58 -16.55
CA HIS A 58 -0.41 3.77 -15.91
C HIS A 58 0.92 3.38 -15.26
N TYR A 59 1.99 4.10 -15.59
CA TYR A 59 3.30 3.92 -14.99
C TYR A 59 3.68 5.19 -14.25
N TRP A 60 3.63 5.14 -12.91
CA TRP A 60 3.95 6.29 -12.07
C TRP A 60 5.31 6.10 -11.41
N ASP A 61 6.24 6.97 -11.79
CA ASP A 61 7.58 7.06 -11.25
C ASP A 61 7.78 8.49 -10.71
N PRO A 62 7.60 8.72 -9.40
CA PRO A 62 7.79 10.04 -8.81
C PRO A 62 9.25 10.50 -8.82
N ALA A 63 10.20 9.62 -9.16
CA ALA A 63 11.62 9.94 -9.29
C ALA A 63 12.01 10.33 -10.72
N ASP A 64 11.13 10.19 -11.70
CA ASP A 64 11.33 10.63 -13.07
C ASP A 64 10.82 12.08 -13.25
N PRO A 65 11.70 13.06 -13.56
CA PRO A 65 11.30 14.44 -13.85
C PRO A 65 10.33 14.58 -15.04
N GLY A 66 10.35 13.61 -15.98
CA GLY A 66 9.45 13.55 -17.13
C GLY A 66 8.05 13.01 -16.79
N CYS A 67 7.87 12.37 -15.63
CA CYS A 67 6.60 11.79 -15.26
C CYS A 67 5.55 12.88 -14.99
N ARG A 68 4.42 12.80 -15.71
CA ARG A 68 3.29 13.73 -15.56
C ARG A 68 2.23 13.21 -14.59
N LEU A 69 2.25 11.92 -14.30
CA LEU A 69 1.35 11.31 -13.32
C LEU A 69 1.75 11.75 -11.93
N GLY A 70 0.76 11.97 -11.08
CA GLY A 70 0.97 12.22 -9.67
C GLY A 70 -0.27 11.90 -8.86
N TYR A 71 -0.20 12.12 -7.56
CA TYR A 71 -1.24 11.69 -6.63
C TYR A 71 -1.37 12.71 -5.50
N ASN A 72 -2.52 13.38 -5.40
CA ASN A 72 -2.79 14.26 -4.28
C ASN A 72 -3.38 13.46 -3.10
N PRO A 73 -2.68 13.35 -1.96
CA PRO A 73 -3.17 12.61 -0.80
C PRO A 73 -4.40 13.23 -0.15
N LEU A 74 -4.65 14.52 -0.40
CA LEU A 74 -5.82 15.24 0.04
C LEU A 74 -6.90 15.34 -1.04
N THR A 75 -6.94 14.40 -1.99
CA THR A 75 -7.94 14.41 -3.07
C THR A 75 -9.35 14.63 -2.51
N PRO A 76 -10.12 15.62 -3.03
CA PRO A 76 -11.46 15.91 -2.55
C PRO A 76 -12.33 14.66 -2.49
N ALA A 77 -12.94 14.43 -1.33
CA ALA A 77 -13.77 13.28 -1.06
C ALA A 77 -15.03 13.68 -0.28
N GLY A 78 -16.06 12.84 -0.37
CA GLY A 78 -17.29 13.02 0.37
C GLY A 78 -17.08 12.94 1.89
N PRO A 79 -17.98 13.51 2.71
CA PRO A 79 -17.81 13.64 4.16
C PRO A 79 -17.44 12.33 4.87
N ALA A 80 -18.02 11.21 4.46
CA ALA A 80 -17.77 9.89 5.06
C ALA A 80 -16.33 9.38 4.87
N ILE A 81 -15.60 9.84 3.84
CA ILE A 81 -14.25 9.36 3.51
C ILE A 81 -13.17 10.26 4.11
N ARG A 82 -13.49 11.52 4.45
CA ARG A 82 -12.50 12.48 4.96
C ARG A 82 -11.75 11.99 6.21
N PRO A 83 -12.41 11.39 7.23
CA PRO A 83 -11.69 10.86 8.40
C PRO A 83 -10.70 9.74 8.05
N LEU A 84 -11.05 8.90 7.06
CA LEU A 84 -10.18 7.83 6.58
C LEU A 84 -8.94 8.41 5.90
N ILE A 85 -9.10 9.37 4.98
CA ILE A 85 -7.97 10.06 4.33
C ILE A 85 -7.05 10.69 5.38
N THR A 86 -7.62 11.38 6.37
CA THR A 86 -6.85 11.98 7.47
C THR A 86 -6.09 10.93 8.27
N GLY A 87 -6.74 9.82 8.63
CA GLY A 87 -6.11 8.70 9.34
C GLY A 87 -4.95 8.10 8.55
N GLY A 88 -5.17 7.74 7.29
CA GLY A 88 -4.14 7.15 6.43
C GLY A 88 -2.93 8.07 6.19
N LEU A 89 -3.15 9.38 6.04
CA LEU A 89 -2.06 10.36 5.97
C LEU A 89 -1.26 10.39 7.28
N ILE A 90 -1.94 10.47 8.43
CA ILE A 90 -1.31 10.47 9.75
C ILE A 90 -0.51 9.19 9.96
N ASP A 91 -1.07 8.02 9.65
CA ASP A 91 -0.45 6.73 9.86
C ASP A 91 0.81 6.55 8.99
N ALA A 92 0.75 6.99 7.72
CA ALA A 92 1.91 6.94 6.82
C ALA A 92 3.07 7.83 7.32
N LEU A 93 2.76 9.04 7.79
CA LEU A 93 3.77 9.94 8.37
C LEU A 93 4.28 9.39 9.72
N LYS A 94 3.38 8.88 10.57
CA LYS A 94 3.73 8.28 11.86
C LYS A 94 4.66 7.08 11.71
N LYS A 95 4.43 6.22 10.72
CA LYS A 95 5.30 5.07 10.44
C LYS A 95 6.74 5.51 10.13
N GLN A 96 6.92 6.57 9.37
CA GLN A 96 8.25 7.08 9.02
C GLN A 96 8.98 7.75 10.20
N TRP A 97 8.26 8.42 11.11
CA TRP A 97 8.86 9.16 12.21
C TRP A 97 8.34 8.75 13.59
N ALA A 98 8.21 7.44 13.84
CA ALA A 98 7.62 6.90 15.05
C ALA A 98 8.32 7.41 16.33
N ASP A 99 9.66 7.47 16.34
CA ASP A 99 10.46 7.92 17.48
C ASP A 99 10.27 9.40 17.85
N ALA A 100 9.73 10.19 16.92
CA ALA A 100 9.51 11.62 17.07
C ALA A 100 8.06 12.00 16.74
N TRP A 101 7.10 11.15 17.14
CA TRP A 101 5.67 11.37 16.96
C TRP A 101 4.98 11.64 18.30
N GLY A 102 4.27 12.76 18.42
CA GLY A 102 3.60 13.17 19.65
C GLY A 102 2.10 13.39 19.48
N ALA A 103 1.31 13.07 20.51
CA ALA A 103 -0.16 13.19 20.50
C ALA A 103 -0.65 14.61 20.14
N ARG A 104 0.06 15.64 20.60
CA ARG A 104 -0.26 17.04 20.27
C ARG A 104 -0.09 17.34 18.78
N MET A 105 1.05 16.95 18.21
CA MET A 105 1.34 17.13 16.78
C MET A 105 0.29 16.42 15.94
N GLU A 106 -0.07 15.19 16.31
CA GLU A 106 -1.10 14.40 15.63
C GLU A 106 -2.47 15.10 15.68
N HIS A 107 -2.87 15.56 16.86
CA HIS A 107 -4.13 16.27 17.05
C HIS A 107 -4.21 17.52 16.18
N LEU A 108 -3.15 18.34 16.17
CA LEU A 108 -3.06 19.52 15.30
C LEU A 108 -3.20 19.09 13.84
N LEU A 109 -2.30 18.22 13.35
CA LEU A 109 -2.28 17.76 11.96
C LEU A 109 -3.64 17.23 11.49
N ARG A 110 -4.33 16.46 12.34
CA ARG A 110 -5.67 15.92 12.08
C ARG A 110 -6.67 17.03 11.73
N TYR A 111 -6.74 18.09 12.52
CA TYR A 111 -7.67 19.19 12.27
C TYR A 111 -7.27 20.10 11.11
N ALA A 112 -5.98 20.20 10.78
CA ALA A 112 -5.55 20.85 9.55
C ALA A 112 -6.00 20.07 8.31
N VAL A 113 -5.75 18.77 8.29
CA VAL A 113 -6.12 17.91 7.17
C VAL A 113 -7.64 17.88 6.98
N LEU A 114 -8.41 17.72 8.06
CA LEU A 114 -9.87 17.75 8.00
C LEU A 114 -10.40 19.07 7.44
N ALA A 115 -9.86 20.21 7.88
CA ALA A 115 -10.26 21.52 7.35
C ALA A 115 -9.90 21.67 5.86
N LEU A 116 -8.70 21.26 5.45
CA LEU A 116 -8.28 21.33 4.04
C LEU A 116 -9.16 20.46 3.14
N LEU A 117 -9.56 19.27 3.58
CA LEU A 117 -10.42 18.38 2.79
C LEU A 117 -11.82 18.95 2.51
N GLU A 118 -12.24 20.00 3.21
CA GLU A 118 -13.46 20.76 2.90
C GLU A 118 -13.22 21.98 2.00
N SER A 119 -11.96 22.32 1.73
CA SER A 119 -11.59 23.41 0.83
C SER A 119 -11.72 22.99 -0.64
N PRO A 120 -11.91 23.94 -1.58
CA PRO A 120 -12.07 23.61 -3.01
C PRO A 120 -10.83 23.00 -3.67
N ALA A 121 -9.64 23.32 -3.18
CA ALA A 121 -8.36 22.91 -3.77
C ALA A 121 -7.38 22.48 -2.66
N PRO A 122 -7.63 21.34 -2.00
CA PRO A 122 -6.78 20.87 -0.92
C PRO A 122 -5.36 20.53 -1.40
N ASP A 123 -4.35 21.04 -0.71
CA ASP A 123 -2.94 20.77 -0.97
C ASP A 123 -2.19 20.53 0.35
N LEU A 124 -1.28 19.55 0.37
CA LEU A 124 -0.46 19.27 1.54
C LEU A 124 0.39 20.47 2.00
N ARG A 125 0.80 21.34 1.07
CA ARG A 125 1.58 22.55 1.38
C ARG A 125 0.79 23.56 2.20
N ASP A 126 -0.53 23.54 2.07
CA ASP A 126 -1.41 24.49 2.75
C ASP A 126 -1.61 24.15 4.24
N ILE A 127 -1.16 22.98 4.70
CA ILE A 127 -1.20 22.60 6.12
C ILE A 127 -0.50 23.65 6.98
N MET A 128 0.69 24.09 6.56
CA MET A 128 1.44 25.10 7.32
C MET A 128 0.79 26.48 7.24
N ARG A 129 0.18 26.80 6.08
CA ARG A 129 -0.50 28.08 5.87
C ARG A 129 -1.71 28.23 6.77
N LEU A 130 -2.44 27.14 7.06
CA LEU A 130 -3.53 27.17 8.05
C LEU A 130 -3.07 27.66 9.43
N TYR A 131 -1.88 27.27 9.87
CA TYR A 131 -1.35 27.69 11.16
C TYR A 131 -0.76 29.10 11.14
N LEU A 132 -0.06 29.46 10.06
CA LEU A 132 0.74 30.68 9.99
C LEU A 132 -0.02 31.89 9.43
N GLU A 133 -0.94 31.67 8.49
CA GLU A 133 -1.65 32.72 7.76
C GLU A 133 -3.11 32.81 8.24
N LYS A 134 -3.43 33.85 9.02
CA LYS A 134 -4.79 34.06 9.56
C LYS A 134 -5.85 34.19 8.47
N ASP A 135 -5.57 34.98 7.43
CA ASP A 135 -6.57 35.26 6.38
C ASP A 135 -6.86 34.02 5.55
N PHE A 136 -5.82 33.26 5.19
CA PHE A 136 -5.97 31.96 4.52
C PHE A 136 -6.76 30.97 5.37
N ARG A 137 -6.49 30.92 6.68
CA ARG A 137 -7.26 30.09 7.60
C ARG A 137 -8.74 30.46 7.60
N GLU A 138 -9.09 31.75 7.74
CA GLU A 138 -10.49 32.16 7.70
C GLU A 138 -11.16 31.86 6.36
N GLN A 139 -10.42 31.94 5.24
CA GLN A 139 -10.90 31.50 3.93
C GLN A 139 -11.24 30.00 3.93
N VAL A 140 -10.35 29.13 4.40
CA VAL A 140 -10.61 27.68 4.48
C VAL A 140 -11.79 27.39 5.41
N LEU A 141 -11.82 28.02 6.60
CA LEU A 141 -12.89 27.83 7.59
C LEU A 141 -14.26 28.31 7.11
N SER A 142 -14.32 29.18 6.10
CA SER A 142 -15.59 29.57 5.48
C SER A 142 -16.24 28.43 4.66
N CYS A 143 -15.44 27.43 4.26
CA CYS A 143 -15.90 26.25 3.54
C CYS A 143 -16.19 25.05 4.46
N VAL A 144 -15.65 25.05 5.68
CA VAL A 144 -15.79 23.94 6.64
C VAL A 144 -17.23 23.87 7.16
N THR A 145 -17.83 22.69 7.06
CA THR A 145 -19.20 22.43 7.55
C THR A 145 -19.21 21.65 8.87
N ASP A 146 -18.14 20.94 9.19
CA ASP A 146 -18.02 20.17 10.42
C ASP A 146 -17.88 21.08 11.66
N LEU A 147 -18.84 20.99 12.58
CA LEU A 147 -18.87 21.80 13.80
C LEU A 147 -17.71 21.52 14.76
N GLN A 148 -17.18 20.30 14.80
CA GLN A 148 -16.04 19.95 15.64
C GLN A 148 -14.76 20.56 15.09
N VAL A 149 -14.58 20.52 13.76
CA VAL A 149 -13.45 21.18 13.09
C VAL A 149 -13.51 22.69 13.31
N LEU A 150 -14.70 23.31 13.19
CA LEU A 150 -14.89 24.73 13.49
C LEU A 150 -14.63 25.05 14.97
N SER A 151 -15.08 24.21 15.90
CA SER A 151 -14.87 24.37 17.34
C SER A 151 -13.38 24.37 17.69
N PHE A 152 -12.62 23.43 17.14
CA PHE A 152 -11.18 23.39 17.28
C PHE A 152 -10.54 24.69 16.79
N TRP A 153 -10.83 25.10 15.55
CA TRP A 153 -10.14 26.25 14.95
C TRP A 153 -10.55 27.61 15.54
N ARG A 154 -11.82 27.78 15.91
CA ARG A 154 -12.35 29.07 16.45
C ARG A 154 -12.25 29.17 17.97
N GLY A 155 -12.20 28.05 18.68
CA GLY A 155 -12.10 28.00 20.14
C GLY A 155 -10.71 27.55 20.58
N GLU A 156 -10.44 26.25 20.46
CA GLU A 156 -9.26 25.60 21.03
C GLU A 156 -7.94 26.18 20.51
N PHE A 157 -7.76 26.23 19.19
CA PHE A 157 -6.55 26.76 18.57
C PHE A 157 -6.31 28.24 18.90
N ARG A 158 -7.37 29.05 18.95
CA ARG A 158 -7.26 30.47 19.35
C ARG A 158 -6.88 30.65 20.82
N ALA A 159 -7.30 29.72 21.68
CA ALA A 159 -6.94 29.70 23.09
C ALA A 159 -5.51 29.18 23.34
N MET A 160 -4.90 28.49 22.37
CA MET A 160 -3.48 28.16 22.45
C MET A 160 -2.65 29.44 22.30
N ASN A 161 -1.98 29.86 23.37
CA ASN A 161 -1.01 30.96 23.30
C ASN A 161 0.06 30.68 22.22
N TYR A 162 0.60 31.73 21.59
CA TYR A 162 1.61 31.64 20.53
C TYR A 162 2.78 30.70 20.87
N THR A 163 3.30 30.75 22.10
CA THR A 163 4.38 29.85 22.56
C THR A 163 3.97 28.38 22.50
N ASN A 164 2.79 28.04 23.02
CA ASN A 164 2.30 26.66 23.04
C ASN A 164 1.94 26.18 21.62
N ALA A 165 1.38 27.03 20.76
CA ALA A 165 1.05 26.68 19.38
C ALA A 165 2.32 26.38 18.56
N VAL A 166 3.38 27.18 18.72
CA VAL A 166 4.67 26.98 18.03
C VAL A 166 5.28 25.63 18.38
N ASP A 167 5.23 25.21 19.66
CA ASP A 167 5.78 23.91 20.10
C ASP A 167 5.09 22.70 19.44
N GLY A 168 3.79 22.81 19.17
CA GLY A 168 3.04 21.74 18.50
C GLY A 168 3.13 21.77 16.97
N VAL A 169 3.29 22.96 16.38
CA VAL A 169 3.35 23.17 14.92
C VAL A 169 4.76 22.93 14.35
N ALA A 170 5.82 23.24 15.10
CA ALA A 170 7.19 23.06 14.63
C ALA A 170 7.53 21.59 14.24
N PRO A 171 7.10 20.56 15.00
CA PRO A 171 7.27 19.17 14.57
C PRO A 171 6.56 18.83 13.25
N ILE A 172 5.39 19.42 12.99
CA ILE A 172 4.68 19.26 11.70
C ILE A 172 5.52 19.88 10.58
N ALA A 173 5.99 21.11 10.78
CA ALA A 173 6.81 21.84 9.82
C ALA A 173 8.08 21.05 9.47
N ASN A 174 8.76 20.49 10.46
CA ASN A 174 9.99 19.72 10.26
C ASN A 174 9.75 18.47 9.40
N LYS A 175 8.69 17.71 9.67
CA LYS A 175 8.38 16.46 8.95
C LYS A 175 7.84 16.70 7.55
N LEU A 176 6.79 17.52 7.43
CA LEU A 176 6.23 17.89 6.13
C LEU A 176 7.24 18.66 5.28
N GLY A 177 8.01 19.55 5.91
CA GLY A 177 9.10 20.28 5.26
C GLY A 177 10.16 19.33 4.71
N ALA A 178 10.62 18.34 5.48
CA ALA A 178 11.57 17.34 4.99
C ALA A 178 11.01 16.53 3.81
N PHE A 179 9.74 16.10 3.89
CA PHE A 179 9.10 15.34 2.82
C PHE A 179 8.89 16.17 1.54
N LEU A 180 8.44 17.41 1.66
CA LEU A 180 8.14 18.31 0.54
C LEU A 180 9.36 19.12 0.06
N ALA A 181 10.51 19.02 0.74
CA ALA A 181 11.75 19.65 0.31
C ALA A 181 12.22 19.07 -1.04
N HIS A 182 12.01 17.78 -1.26
CA HIS A 182 12.37 17.12 -2.51
C HIS A 182 11.45 17.59 -3.66
N PRO A 183 11.97 18.27 -4.70
CA PRO A 183 11.13 18.89 -5.73
C PRO A 183 10.25 17.88 -6.48
N LEU A 184 10.78 16.70 -6.80
CA LEU A 184 10.02 15.65 -7.50
C LEU A 184 8.89 15.07 -6.67
N VAL A 185 9.12 14.83 -5.36
CA VAL A 185 8.08 14.42 -4.42
C VAL A 185 7.00 15.49 -4.36
N ARG A 186 7.38 16.74 -4.10
CA ARG A 186 6.45 17.88 -4.03
C ARG A 186 5.60 18.01 -5.30
N ARG A 187 6.21 17.96 -6.48
CA ARG A 187 5.47 17.98 -7.76
C ARG A 187 4.49 16.80 -7.85
N SER A 188 4.95 15.61 -7.49
CA SER A 188 4.14 14.39 -7.57
C SER A 188 2.93 14.41 -6.65
N VAL A 189 3.01 15.06 -5.47
CA VAL A 189 1.92 15.03 -4.48
C VAL A 189 1.10 16.31 -4.35
N CYS A 190 1.64 17.46 -4.74
CA CYS A 190 0.98 18.75 -4.60
C CYS A 190 0.57 19.36 -5.95
N GLU A 191 1.36 19.14 -7.00
CA GLU A 191 1.17 19.76 -8.31
C GLU A 191 1.11 18.70 -9.44
N PRO A 192 0.28 17.65 -9.32
CA PRO A 192 0.24 16.61 -10.34
C PRO A 192 -0.41 17.15 -11.63
N ASP A 193 0.34 17.11 -12.75
CA ASP A 193 -0.20 17.45 -14.07
C ASP A 193 -1.37 16.52 -14.44
N GLN A 194 -1.25 15.25 -14.08
CA GLN A 194 -2.26 14.20 -14.28
C GLN A 194 -2.49 13.44 -12.97
N PRO A 195 -3.51 13.82 -12.18
CA PRO A 195 -3.77 13.19 -10.90
C PRO A 195 -4.35 11.79 -11.07
N LEU A 196 -3.71 10.80 -10.45
CA LEU A 196 -4.18 9.43 -10.32
C LEU A 196 -5.48 9.40 -9.52
N ARG A 197 -6.47 8.69 -10.05
CA ARG A 197 -7.77 8.45 -9.42
C ARG A 197 -7.91 6.97 -9.10
N LEU A 198 -7.35 6.54 -7.96
CA LEU A 198 -7.26 5.12 -7.60
C LEU A 198 -8.62 4.40 -7.65
N ARG A 199 -9.70 5.06 -7.22
CA ARG A 199 -11.05 4.50 -7.33
C ARG A 199 -11.48 4.23 -8.78
N GLN A 200 -11.14 5.13 -9.70
CA GLN A 200 -11.43 4.96 -11.12
C GLN A 200 -10.58 3.85 -11.73
N VAL A 201 -9.29 3.80 -11.40
CA VAL A 201 -8.37 2.72 -11.80
C VAL A 201 -8.93 1.35 -11.39
N MET A 202 -9.44 1.25 -10.15
CA MET A 202 -10.06 0.03 -9.65
C MET A 202 -11.36 -0.33 -10.38
N ASP A 203 -12.31 0.61 -10.48
CA ASP A 203 -13.63 0.34 -11.05
C ASP A 203 -13.56 0.02 -12.56
N ARG A 204 -12.56 0.58 -13.27
CA ARG A 204 -12.32 0.32 -14.70
C ARG A 204 -11.45 -0.91 -14.97
N GLY A 205 -10.92 -1.55 -13.94
CA GLY A 205 -10.01 -2.69 -14.10
C GLY A 205 -8.71 -2.31 -14.82
N GLU A 206 -8.21 -1.09 -14.61
CA GLU A 206 -6.97 -0.62 -15.22
C GLU A 206 -5.74 -1.18 -14.51
N THR A 207 -4.59 -1.13 -15.18
CA THR A 207 -3.30 -1.51 -14.61
C THR A 207 -2.52 -0.27 -14.19
N LEU A 208 -2.06 -0.24 -12.94
CA LEU A 208 -1.25 0.81 -12.35
C LEU A 208 0.05 0.21 -11.79
N ILE A 209 1.18 0.62 -12.34
CA ILE A 209 2.51 0.22 -11.90
C ILE A 209 3.17 1.41 -11.21
N ILE A 210 3.53 1.25 -9.94
CA ILE A 210 4.13 2.30 -9.12
C ILE A 210 5.58 1.93 -8.82
N ASN A 211 6.49 2.70 -9.41
CA ASN A 211 7.91 2.61 -9.16
C ASN A 211 8.31 3.72 -8.18
N LEU A 212 8.52 3.40 -6.91
CA LEU A 212 8.94 4.42 -5.93
C LEU A 212 10.45 4.71 -6.01
N GLY A 213 11.24 3.81 -6.61
CA GLY A 213 12.67 4.03 -6.86
C GLY A 213 13.43 4.56 -5.64
N LYS A 214 13.40 3.83 -4.52
CA LYS A 214 13.94 4.24 -3.20
C LYS A 214 15.38 4.77 -3.26
N GLY A 215 16.21 4.25 -4.17
CA GLY A 215 17.57 4.75 -4.40
C GLY A 215 17.65 6.14 -5.04
N ARG A 216 16.62 6.56 -5.79
CA ARG A 216 16.51 7.88 -6.44
C ARG A 216 15.77 8.91 -5.57
N LEU A 217 14.65 8.53 -4.93
CA LEU A 217 13.88 9.43 -4.06
C LEU A 217 14.44 9.57 -2.65
N GLY A 218 15.28 8.63 -2.22
CA GLY A 218 15.66 8.46 -0.84
C GLY A 218 14.66 7.59 -0.07
N ILE A 219 15.19 6.94 0.97
CA ILE A 219 14.50 5.95 1.77
C ILE A 219 13.21 6.51 2.38
N ASP A 220 13.32 7.65 3.04
CA ASP A 220 12.21 8.25 3.80
C ASP A 220 11.06 8.69 2.91
N SER A 221 11.37 9.31 1.77
CA SER A 221 10.35 9.79 0.84
C SER A 221 9.60 8.65 0.15
N ALA A 222 10.32 7.59 -0.24
CA ALA A 222 9.69 6.40 -0.81
C ALA A 222 8.78 5.69 0.21
N THR A 223 9.22 5.55 1.46
CA THR A 223 8.41 4.97 2.55
C THR A 223 7.10 5.74 2.76
N VAL A 224 7.17 7.08 2.90
CA VAL A 224 5.98 7.91 3.08
C VAL A 224 5.06 7.83 1.86
N LEU A 225 5.59 7.97 0.64
CA LEU A 225 4.78 7.89 -0.59
C LEU A 225 4.09 6.53 -0.73
N GLY A 226 4.80 5.43 -0.50
CA GLY A 226 4.23 4.09 -0.56
C GLY A 226 3.14 3.88 0.48
N GLY A 227 3.34 4.34 1.72
CA GLY A 227 2.32 4.31 2.78
C GLY A 227 1.07 5.09 2.41
N LEU A 228 1.22 6.32 1.89
CA LEU A 228 0.09 7.17 1.49
C LEU A 228 -0.73 6.56 0.36
N ILE A 229 -0.05 5.96 -0.61
CA ILE A 229 -0.69 5.34 -1.77
C ILE A 229 -1.38 4.04 -1.38
N LEU A 230 -0.75 3.23 -0.53
CA LEU A 230 -1.34 2.02 0.01
C LEU A 230 -2.61 2.34 0.80
N ALA A 231 -2.55 3.31 1.70
CA ALA A 231 -3.71 3.77 2.47
C ALA A 231 -4.85 4.23 1.54
N SER A 232 -4.54 5.05 0.53
CA SER A 232 -5.56 5.51 -0.42
C SER A 232 -6.09 4.43 -1.34
N ALA A 233 -5.30 3.41 -1.69
CA ALA A 233 -5.80 2.24 -2.40
C ALA A 233 -6.81 1.48 -1.51
N MET A 234 -6.50 1.29 -0.23
CA MET A 234 -7.42 0.63 0.70
C MET A 234 -8.72 1.43 0.87
N HIS A 235 -8.64 2.76 1.02
CA HIS A 235 -9.83 3.62 1.09
C HIS A 235 -10.64 3.62 -0.21
N ALA A 236 -9.97 3.63 -1.36
CA ALA A 236 -10.63 3.48 -2.65
C ALA A 236 -11.40 2.15 -2.70
N GLY A 237 -10.81 1.07 -2.18
CA GLY A 237 -11.47 -0.22 -1.99
C GLY A 237 -12.72 -0.17 -1.10
N LEU A 238 -12.59 0.33 0.13
CA LEU A 238 -13.70 0.46 1.08
C LEU A 238 -14.85 1.30 0.51
N SER A 239 -14.53 2.36 -0.23
CA SER A 239 -15.55 3.22 -0.86
C SER A 239 -16.42 2.48 -1.89
N ARG A 240 -16.03 1.29 -2.35
CA ARG A 240 -16.82 0.42 -3.24
C ARG A 240 -18.00 -0.24 -2.54
N GLN A 241 -18.18 -0.02 -1.23
CA GLN A 241 -19.35 -0.46 -0.47
C GLN A 241 -20.69 -0.05 -1.10
N VAL A 242 -20.72 1.09 -1.81
CA VAL A 242 -21.91 1.60 -2.50
C VAL A 242 -22.32 0.76 -3.72
N LEU A 243 -21.41 -0.07 -4.23
CA LEU A 243 -21.68 -0.98 -5.34
C LEU A 243 -22.22 -2.31 -4.79
N ALA A 244 -23.18 -2.91 -5.49
CA ALA A 244 -23.57 -4.30 -5.25
C ALA A 244 -22.37 -5.24 -5.43
N GLU A 245 -22.31 -6.32 -4.65
CA GLU A 245 -21.18 -7.26 -4.67
C GLU A 245 -20.87 -7.80 -6.08
N THR A 246 -21.91 -8.12 -6.84
CA THR A 246 -21.80 -8.62 -8.23
C THR A 246 -21.28 -7.58 -9.23
N ALA A 247 -21.37 -6.28 -8.89
CA ALA A 247 -20.86 -5.19 -9.72
C ALA A 247 -19.39 -4.83 -9.38
N ARG A 248 -18.80 -5.45 -8.35
CA ARG A 248 -17.42 -5.17 -7.94
C ARG A 248 -16.44 -5.94 -8.82
N CYS A 249 -15.89 -5.27 -9.83
CA CYS A 249 -14.78 -5.81 -10.64
C CYS A 249 -13.60 -6.24 -9.75
N PRO A 250 -13.08 -7.47 -9.90
CA PRO A 250 -11.95 -7.85 -9.08
C PRO A 250 -10.69 -7.04 -9.36
N PHE A 251 -9.97 -6.69 -8.31
CA PHE A 251 -8.76 -5.88 -8.36
C PHE A 251 -7.62 -6.52 -7.57
N MET A 252 -6.43 -6.56 -8.15
CA MET A 252 -5.27 -7.29 -7.64
C MET A 252 -4.22 -6.30 -7.18
N LEU A 253 -4.03 -6.18 -5.87
CA LEU A 253 -3.02 -5.32 -5.27
C LEU A 253 -1.77 -6.15 -4.93
N TYR A 254 -0.64 -5.77 -5.51
CA TYR A 254 0.67 -6.35 -5.28
C TYR A 254 1.54 -5.35 -4.53
N VAL A 255 2.09 -5.77 -3.39
CA VAL A 255 2.98 -4.94 -2.58
C VAL A 255 4.27 -5.70 -2.37
N ASP A 256 5.33 -5.25 -3.05
CA ASP A 256 6.68 -5.76 -2.81
C ASP A 256 7.28 -5.05 -1.58
N GLU A 257 8.11 -5.77 -0.82
CA GLU A 257 8.65 -5.35 0.48
C GLU A 257 7.62 -4.68 1.40
N PHE A 258 6.46 -5.34 1.60
CA PHE A 258 5.29 -4.71 2.24
C PHE A 258 5.59 -4.06 3.61
N HIS A 259 6.50 -4.64 4.38
CA HIS A 259 6.90 -4.15 5.70
C HIS A 259 7.34 -2.67 5.69
N SER A 260 7.81 -2.18 4.53
CA SER A 260 8.22 -0.79 4.34
C SER A 260 7.06 0.19 4.50
N PHE A 261 5.81 -0.24 4.27
CA PHE A 261 4.65 0.66 4.17
C PHE A 261 3.53 0.34 5.16
N THR A 262 3.55 -0.85 5.78
CA THR A 262 2.40 -1.34 6.56
C THR A 262 2.36 -0.86 8.00
N THR A 263 1.14 -0.74 8.51
CA THR A 263 0.78 -0.48 9.90
C THR A 263 -0.14 -1.61 10.40
N GLU A 264 -0.38 -1.70 11.71
CA GLU A 264 -1.37 -2.63 12.27
C GLU A 264 -2.76 -2.43 11.66
N ALA A 265 -3.18 -1.17 11.48
CA ALA A 265 -4.44 -0.82 10.83
C ALA A 265 -4.56 -1.39 9.41
N PHE A 266 -3.45 -1.44 8.65
CA PHE A 266 -3.45 -2.09 7.34
C PHE A 266 -3.69 -3.59 7.45
N ALA A 267 -3.05 -4.26 8.41
CA ALA A 267 -3.18 -5.70 8.59
C ALA A 267 -4.61 -6.11 8.98
N ASP A 268 -5.28 -5.31 9.81
CA ASP A 268 -6.69 -5.52 10.17
C ASP A 268 -7.61 -5.35 8.95
N LEU A 269 -7.35 -4.35 8.11
CA LEU A 269 -8.13 -4.08 6.90
C LEU A 269 -8.04 -5.19 5.85
N LEU A 270 -7.02 -6.04 5.86
CA LEU A 270 -6.94 -7.19 4.96
C LEU A 270 -8.17 -8.09 5.09
N SER A 271 -8.63 -8.33 6.33
CA SER A 271 -9.81 -9.16 6.60
C SER A 271 -11.11 -8.63 5.97
N GLU A 272 -11.18 -7.32 5.76
CA GLU A 272 -12.34 -6.62 5.24
C GLU A 272 -12.29 -6.41 3.72
N ILE A 273 -11.09 -6.16 3.18
CA ILE A 273 -10.93 -5.69 1.80
C ILE A 273 -11.40 -6.71 0.76
N ARG A 274 -11.37 -8.01 1.11
CA ARG A 274 -11.90 -9.11 0.29
C ARG A 274 -13.37 -8.91 -0.10
N LYS A 275 -14.18 -8.34 0.81
CA LYS A 275 -15.62 -8.07 0.57
C LYS A 275 -15.80 -7.04 -0.55
N TYR A 276 -14.80 -6.20 -0.78
CA TYR A 276 -14.82 -5.17 -1.81
C TYR A 276 -14.17 -5.62 -3.13
N GLY A 277 -13.93 -6.94 -3.29
CA GLY A 277 -13.38 -7.52 -4.51
C GLY A 277 -11.89 -7.22 -4.71
N ILE A 278 -11.15 -6.95 -3.62
CA ILE A 278 -9.71 -6.71 -3.67
C ILE A 278 -8.97 -7.93 -3.13
N ALA A 279 -8.11 -8.50 -3.95
CA ALA A 279 -7.13 -9.49 -3.56
C ALA A 279 -5.79 -8.79 -3.33
N VAL A 280 -5.03 -9.26 -2.34
CA VAL A 280 -3.74 -8.65 -1.99
C VAL A 280 -2.67 -9.74 -2.05
N THR A 281 -1.56 -9.43 -2.70
CA THR A 281 -0.35 -10.26 -2.71
C THR A 281 0.76 -9.48 -2.05
N LEU A 282 1.23 -9.96 -0.91
CA LEU A 282 2.27 -9.33 -0.10
C LEU A 282 3.57 -10.11 -0.25
N ALA A 283 4.69 -9.42 -0.49
CA ALA A 283 6.01 -10.03 -0.48
C ALA A 283 6.95 -9.34 0.53
N GLN A 284 7.76 -10.13 1.23
CA GLN A 284 8.87 -9.61 2.07
C GLN A 284 10.07 -10.55 2.08
N GLN A 285 11.21 -10.06 2.55
CA GLN A 285 12.43 -10.88 2.63
C GLN A 285 12.52 -11.72 3.90
N TYR A 286 12.23 -11.12 5.05
CA TYR A 286 12.41 -11.72 6.37
C TYR A 286 11.24 -11.38 7.27
N LEU A 287 10.93 -12.23 8.27
CA LEU A 287 9.85 -11.96 9.22
C LEU A 287 10.20 -10.79 10.15
N GLY A 288 11.47 -10.68 10.56
CA GLY A 288 11.95 -9.65 11.48
C GLY A 288 11.88 -8.21 10.96
N GLN A 289 11.43 -8.00 9.71
CA GLN A 289 11.19 -6.66 9.17
C GLN A 289 9.82 -6.09 9.56
N SER A 290 8.89 -6.95 9.99
CA SER A 290 7.55 -6.58 10.43
C SER A 290 7.42 -6.73 11.94
N GLU A 291 6.57 -5.91 12.55
CA GLU A 291 6.15 -6.10 13.94
C GLU A 291 5.39 -7.43 14.08
N GLU A 292 5.55 -8.13 15.21
CA GLU A 292 4.97 -9.47 15.42
C GLU A 292 3.43 -9.44 15.29
N ALA A 293 2.79 -8.39 15.80
CA ALA A 293 1.34 -8.19 15.69
C ALA A 293 0.89 -8.05 14.23
N VAL A 294 1.60 -7.27 13.41
CA VAL A 294 1.33 -7.11 11.97
C VAL A 294 1.46 -8.45 11.25
N PHE A 295 2.51 -9.21 11.54
CA PHE A 295 2.71 -10.53 10.94
C PHE A 295 1.61 -11.51 11.34
N ALA A 296 1.25 -11.58 12.61
CA ALA A 296 0.18 -12.45 13.10
C ALA A 296 -1.16 -12.11 12.43
N ALA A 297 -1.49 -10.82 12.30
CA ALA A 297 -2.69 -10.35 11.62
C ALA A 297 -2.69 -10.71 10.12
N ILE A 298 -1.55 -10.60 9.42
CA ILE A 298 -1.43 -11.04 8.03
C ILE A 298 -1.65 -12.55 7.93
N MET A 299 -0.94 -13.35 8.73
CA MET A 299 -1.02 -14.81 8.67
C MET A 299 -2.41 -15.36 9.01
N GLY A 300 -3.17 -14.65 9.85
CA GLY A 300 -4.56 -14.99 10.15
C GLY A 300 -5.54 -14.69 9.01
N ASN A 301 -5.17 -13.82 8.06
CA ASN A 301 -6.04 -13.36 6.99
C ASN A 301 -5.64 -13.88 5.59
N VAL A 302 -4.44 -14.43 5.42
CA VAL A 302 -3.98 -14.98 4.14
C VAL A 302 -4.36 -16.46 3.99
N GLY A 303 -5.08 -16.77 2.91
CA GLY A 303 -5.46 -18.11 2.52
C GLY A 303 -4.28 -18.89 1.94
N SER A 304 -3.40 -18.21 1.20
CA SER A 304 -2.25 -18.84 0.55
C SER A 304 -0.91 -18.27 1.03
N VAL A 305 0.05 -19.16 1.26
CA VAL A 305 1.41 -18.83 1.72
C VAL A 305 2.43 -19.53 0.82
N LEU A 306 3.43 -18.76 0.37
CA LEU A 306 4.59 -19.23 -0.37
C LEU A 306 5.86 -18.88 0.39
N ALA A 307 6.63 -19.89 0.79
CA ALA A 307 7.91 -19.73 1.47
C ALA A 307 9.04 -20.23 0.58
N PHE A 308 9.75 -19.29 -0.04
CA PHE A 308 11.05 -19.54 -0.66
C PHE A 308 12.14 -19.67 0.41
N ARG A 309 13.40 -19.81 0.00
CA ARG A 309 14.52 -19.94 0.96
C ARG A 309 14.54 -18.77 1.95
N VAL A 310 14.55 -19.08 3.24
CA VAL A 310 14.54 -18.11 4.36
C VAL A 310 15.75 -18.28 5.29
N GLY A 311 15.99 -17.27 6.14
CA GLY A 311 17.03 -17.34 7.16
C GLY A 311 16.62 -18.21 8.35
N PRO A 312 17.59 -18.68 9.18
CA PRO A 312 17.30 -19.55 10.33
C PRO A 312 16.29 -18.95 11.32
N LEU A 313 16.33 -17.63 11.53
CA LEU A 313 15.45 -16.93 12.47
C LEU A 313 13.96 -17.00 12.08
N ASP A 314 13.66 -17.11 10.78
CA ASP A 314 12.27 -17.14 10.28
C ASP A 314 11.65 -18.54 10.32
N THR A 315 12.49 -19.59 10.44
CA THR A 315 12.08 -20.98 10.23
C THR A 315 11.08 -21.49 11.26
N ALA A 316 11.23 -21.12 12.53
CA ALA A 316 10.39 -21.64 13.61
C ALA A 316 8.90 -21.25 13.42
N LEU A 317 8.65 -20.01 13.01
CA LEU A 317 7.30 -19.51 12.75
C LEU A 317 6.74 -20.10 11.44
N LEU A 318 7.53 -20.12 10.37
CA LEU A 318 7.09 -20.64 9.08
C LEU A 318 6.85 -22.15 9.09
N SER A 319 7.67 -22.91 9.83
CA SER A 319 7.50 -24.35 10.02
C SER A 319 6.12 -24.66 10.59
N ARG A 320 5.71 -23.97 11.66
CA ARG A 320 4.37 -24.10 12.26
C ARG A 320 3.24 -23.73 11.29
N GLN A 321 3.44 -22.69 10.49
CA GLN A 321 2.46 -22.21 9.51
C GLN A 321 2.30 -23.12 8.28
N LEU A 322 3.28 -23.98 8.04
CA LEU A 322 3.35 -24.91 6.92
C LEU A 322 3.35 -26.37 7.39
N THR A 323 2.66 -26.68 8.50
CA THR A 323 2.45 -28.07 8.96
C THR A 323 3.77 -28.78 9.30
N ASP A 324 4.59 -28.13 10.13
CA ASP A 324 5.82 -28.66 10.75
C ASP A 324 6.90 -29.12 9.76
N ILE A 325 7.05 -28.39 8.65
CA ILE A 325 8.18 -28.60 7.71
C ILE A 325 9.51 -28.47 8.48
N PRO A 326 10.47 -29.39 8.29
CA PRO A 326 11.77 -29.29 8.91
C PRO A 326 12.46 -27.96 8.59
N PRO A 327 12.96 -27.20 9.58
CA PRO A 327 13.66 -25.93 9.35
C PRO A 327 14.78 -25.99 8.29
N ARG A 328 15.51 -27.12 8.25
CA ARG A 328 16.56 -27.35 7.24
C ARG A 328 16.04 -27.25 5.80
N ASP A 329 14.81 -27.68 5.53
CA ASP A 329 14.26 -27.71 4.17
C ASP A 329 13.89 -26.29 3.72
N LEU A 330 13.44 -25.44 4.65
CA LEU A 330 13.20 -24.01 4.43
C LEU A 330 14.51 -23.22 4.19
N ILE A 331 15.62 -23.62 4.83
CA ILE A 331 16.93 -22.96 4.71
C ILE A 331 17.69 -23.38 3.46
N TYR A 332 17.61 -24.66 3.06
CA TYR A 332 18.45 -25.21 1.99
C TYR A 332 17.73 -25.38 0.65
N GLN A 333 16.46 -24.99 0.52
CA GLN A 333 15.77 -25.06 -0.76
C GLN A 333 16.46 -24.21 -1.85
N PRO A 334 16.49 -24.71 -3.10
CA PRO A 334 17.11 -24.00 -4.22
C PRO A 334 16.36 -22.72 -4.57
N ASN A 335 17.01 -21.84 -5.34
CA ASN A 335 16.33 -20.68 -5.92
C ASN A 335 15.20 -21.16 -6.85
N TYR A 336 14.15 -20.37 -6.94
CA TYR A 336 12.94 -20.64 -7.73
C TYR A 336 12.15 -21.85 -7.26
N ARG A 337 12.38 -22.33 -6.03
CA ARG A 337 11.53 -23.30 -5.35
C ARG A 337 10.92 -22.67 -4.10
N ALA A 338 9.65 -23.00 -3.87
CA ALA A 338 8.94 -22.57 -2.67
C ALA A 338 8.14 -23.72 -2.08
N PHE A 339 8.02 -23.73 -0.75
CA PHE A 339 6.94 -24.44 -0.09
C PHE A 339 5.66 -23.62 -0.20
N ALA A 340 4.57 -24.29 -0.52
CA ALA A 340 3.29 -23.69 -0.79
C ALA A 340 2.20 -24.33 0.08
N ARG A 341 1.49 -23.50 0.83
CA ARG A 341 0.19 -23.84 1.40
C ARG A 341 -0.85 -23.01 0.65
N LEU A 342 -1.57 -23.64 -0.26
CA LEU A 342 -2.55 -22.95 -1.10
C LEU A 342 -3.97 -23.18 -0.57
N LEU A 343 -4.80 -22.15 -0.71
CA LEU A 343 -6.24 -22.30 -0.61
C LEU A 343 -6.79 -22.68 -1.99
N VAL A 344 -7.47 -23.82 -2.08
CA VAL A 344 -8.09 -24.29 -3.32
C VAL A 344 -9.53 -24.69 -3.01
N SER A 345 -10.48 -24.05 -3.68
CA SER A 345 -11.92 -24.25 -3.50
C SER A 345 -12.35 -24.11 -2.03
N GLY A 346 -11.82 -23.09 -1.35
CA GLY A 346 -12.08 -22.81 0.06
C GLY A 346 -11.40 -23.73 1.07
N MET A 347 -10.59 -24.69 0.63
CA MET A 347 -9.90 -25.63 1.51
C MET A 347 -8.37 -25.43 1.49
N PRO A 348 -7.70 -25.30 2.65
CA PRO A 348 -6.25 -25.28 2.71
C PRO A 348 -5.72 -26.66 2.30
N ARG A 349 -4.85 -26.70 1.30
CA ARG A 349 -4.19 -27.93 0.86
C ARG A 349 -3.00 -28.24 1.77
N VAL A 350 -2.67 -29.53 1.86
CA VAL A 350 -1.44 -29.99 2.53
C VAL A 350 -0.25 -29.28 1.89
N PRO A 351 0.67 -28.70 2.68
CA PRO A 351 1.83 -28.01 2.11
C PRO A 351 2.65 -28.90 1.19
N PHE A 352 3.04 -28.36 0.04
CA PHE A 352 3.83 -29.06 -0.97
C PHE A 352 4.90 -28.13 -1.54
N THR A 353 5.86 -28.66 -2.29
CA THR A 353 6.87 -27.85 -2.99
C THR A 353 6.43 -27.57 -4.42
N LEU A 354 6.68 -26.36 -4.89
CA LEU A 354 6.53 -25.99 -6.30
C LEU A 354 7.78 -25.31 -6.81
N ASP A 355 8.03 -25.49 -8.11
CA ASP A 355 9.04 -24.75 -8.85
C ASP A 355 8.37 -23.58 -9.57
N THR A 356 8.88 -22.38 -9.32
CA THR A 356 8.46 -21.15 -10.01
C THR A 356 9.25 -20.97 -11.30
N LEU A 357 8.69 -20.20 -12.22
CA LEU A 357 9.39 -19.81 -13.44
C LEU A 357 10.68 -19.04 -13.13
N THR A 358 11.68 -19.23 -13.98
CA THR A 358 12.95 -18.50 -13.93
C THR A 358 12.83 -17.17 -14.70
N PRO A 359 13.73 -16.19 -14.46
CA PRO A 359 13.75 -14.95 -15.21
C PRO A 359 13.86 -15.21 -16.71
N GLY A 360 13.02 -14.55 -17.51
CA GLY A 360 12.98 -14.73 -18.97
C GLY A 360 12.18 -15.93 -19.46
N ALA A 361 11.68 -16.81 -18.58
CA ALA A 361 10.74 -17.86 -18.98
C ALA A 361 9.37 -17.25 -19.32
N ASP A 362 8.77 -17.76 -20.40
CA ASP A 362 7.42 -17.40 -20.83
C ASP A 362 6.39 -18.28 -20.10
N TRP A 363 5.49 -17.63 -19.36
CA TRP A 363 4.45 -18.33 -18.62
C TRP A 363 3.33 -18.87 -19.53
N SER A 364 3.19 -18.35 -20.75
CA SER A 364 2.19 -18.83 -21.72
C SER A 364 2.48 -20.25 -22.22
N HIS A 365 3.73 -20.69 -22.08
CA HIS A 365 4.20 -22.04 -22.43
C HIS A 365 4.36 -22.96 -21.21
N ALA A 366 4.02 -22.50 -20.00
CA ALA A 366 3.98 -23.36 -18.84
C ALA A 366 2.91 -24.45 -19.07
N PRO A 367 3.18 -25.73 -18.75
CA PRO A 367 2.18 -26.78 -18.87
C PRO A 367 0.93 -26.35 -18.09
N ASN A 368 -0.23 -26.42 -18.74
CA ASN A 368 -1.51 -26.13 -18.08
C ASN A 368 -1.57 -26.91 -16.76
N VAL A 369 -1.99 -26.22 -15.71
CA VAL A 369 -2.31 -26.86 -14.43
C VAL A 369 -3.27 -28.03 -14.73
N PRO A 370 -3.03 -29.23 -14.18
CA PRO A 370 -3.94 -30.37 -14.33
C PRO A 370 -5.38 -29.93 -14.02
N ASP A 371 -6.34 -30.46 -14.78
CA ASP A 371 -7.77 -30.15 -14.58
C ASP A 371 -8.15 -30.56 -13.14
N GLU A 372 -9.15 -29.94 -12.50
CA GLU A 372 -9.53 -30.25 -11.10
C GLU A 372 -9.80 -31.76 -10.86
N ARG A 373 -10.05 -32.50 -11.94
CA ARG A 373 -10.23 -33.95 -12.00
C ARG A 373 -8.96 -34.77 -11.73
N ASP A 374 -7.78 -34.19 -11.86
CA ASP A 374 -6.49 -34.88 -11.71
C ASP A 374 -5.98 -34.92 -10.25
N PHE A 375 -6.74 -34.33 -9.32
CA PHE A 375 -6.41 -34.28 -7.88
C PHE A 375 -7.37 -35.09 -7.01
N VAL A 376 -8.24 -35.91 -7.62
CA VAL A 376 -9.10 -36.87 -6.93
C VAL A 376 -8.64 -38.28 -7.31
N ASP A 377 -7.63 -38.76 -6.59
CA ASP A 377 -7.38 -40.17 -6.32
C ASP A 377 -6.70 -40.33 -4.95
#